data_AF-A0A931A2Y4-F1
#
_entry.id   AF-A0A931A2Y4-F1
#
_cell.length_a   1.000
_cell.length_b   1.000
_cell.length_c   1.000
_cell.angle_alpha   90.00
_cell.angle_beta   90.00
_cell.angle_gamma   90.00
#
_symmetry.space_group_name_H-M   'P 1'
#
loop_
_entity.id
_entity.type
_entity.pdbx_description
1 polymer ?
#
loop_
_entity_poly.entity_id
_entity_poly.type
_entity_poly.pdbx_seq_one_letter_code
_entity_poly.pdbx_strand_id
1 'polypeptide(L)' 'MVRCLAHGGPSLVIDSCQRVHDQPVDGVWCSDHFGLTADLTPSPTVEFG' A
#
# COMPACT_ATOMS: atom_id res chain seq x y z
N MET A 1 1.52 -8.00 -16.57
CA MET A 1 0.33 -8.81 -16.20
C MET A 1 0.30 -8.91 -14.68
N VAL A 2 -0.80 -8.52 -14.03
CA VAL A 2 -0.97 -8.62 -12.57
C VAL A 2 -1.66 -9.95 -12.26
N ARG A 3 -1.08 -10.78 -11.39
CA ARG A 3 -1.71 -12.00 -10.88
C ARG A 3 -2.45 -11.65 -9.60
N CYS A 4 -3.77 -11.70 -9.63
CA CYS A 4 -4.63 -11.37 -8.49
C CYS A 4 -5.93 -12.18 -8.56
N LEU A 5 -6.32 -12.81 -7.46
CA LEU A 5 -7.50 -13.66 -7.33
C LEU A 5 -7.65 -14.64 -8.51
N ALA A 6 -8.75 -14.54 -9.27
CA ALA A 6 -9.07 -15.37 -10.42
C ALA A 6 -7.99 -15.39 -11.52
N HIS A 7 -7.01 -14.49 -11.45
CA HIS A 7 -5.87 -14.42 -12.37
C HIS A 7 -4.57 -15.05 -11.81
N GLY A 8 -4.65 -15.89 -10.76
CA GLY A 8 -3.58 -16.82 -10.38
C GLY A 8 -2.58 -16.32 -9.34
N GLY A 9 -3.03 -15.55 -8.35
CA GLY A 9 -2.21 -15.11 -7.21
C GLY A 9 -3.07 -14.61 -6.05
N PRO A 10 -2.57 -14.60 -4.80
CA PRO A 10 -3.33 -14.05 -3.68
C PRO A 10 -3.62 -12.56 -3.93
N SER A 11 -4.80 -12.10 -3.52
CA SER A 11 -5.02 -10.66 -3.43
C SER A 11 -4.06 -10.06 -2.41
N LEU A 12 -3.80 -8.76 -2.48
CA LEU A 12 -3.06 -8.05 -1.45
C LEU A 12 -4.04 -7.34 -0.51
N VAL A 13 -3.69 -7.30 0.78
CA VAL A 13 -4.33 -6.42 1.77
C VAL A 13 -3.37 -5.31 2.16
N ILE A 14 -3.93 -4.18 2.60
CA ILE A 14 -3.16 -3.09 3.18
C ILE A 14 -2.78 -3.50 4.60
N ASP A 15 -1.49 -3.63 4.85
CA ASP A 15 -0.94 -3.89 6.18
C ASP A 15 -0.75 -2.59 6.96
N SER A 16 -0.15 -1.60 6.28
CA SER A 16 0.06 -0.26 6.83
C SER A 16 -0.25 0.78 5.76
N CYS A 17 -0.71 1.96 6.16
CA CYS A 17 -0.85 3.10 5.26
C CYS A 17 -0.58 4.38 6.03
N GLN A 18 0.34 5.19 5.53
CA GLN A 18 0.77 6.42 6.17
C GLN A 18 0.87 7.54 5.17
N ARG A 19 0.58 8.76 5.63
CA ARG A 19 0.83 9.96 4.85
C ARG A 19 2.32 10.24 4.81
N VAL A 20 2.77 10.73 3.67
CA VAL A 20 4.14 11.18 3.45
C VAL A 20 4.13 12.61 2.93
N HIS A 21 5.17 13.36 3.25
CA HIS A 21 5.28 14.79 2.94
C HIS A 21 4.17 15.65 3.55
N ASP A 22 3.47 15.18 4.59
CA ASP A 22 2.37 15.89 5.27
C ASP A 22 2.84 16.86 6.36
N GLN A 23 4.15 17.05 6.48
CA GLN A 23 4.78 18.00 7.40
C GLN A 23 6.09 18.54 6.81
N PRO A 24 6.49 19.78 7.15
CA PRO A 24 7.78 20.34 6.76
C PRO A 24 8.92 19.76 7.61
N VAL A 25 10.11 19.67 7.03
CA VAL A 25 11.35 19.33 7.73
C VAL A 25 12.25 20.57 7.72
N ASP A 26 12.61 21.08 8.90
CA ASP A 26 13.35 22.34 9.09
C ASP A 26 12.73 23.53 8.32
N GLY A 27 11.39 23.56 8.29
CA GLY A 27 10.62 24.61 7.61
C GLY A 27 10.53 24.46 6.08
N VAL A 28 11.15 23.43 5.50
CA VAL A 28 11.12 23.16 4.05
C VAL A 28 10.11 22.06 3.74
N TRP A 29 9.25 22.30 2.74
CA TRP A 29 8.33 21.30 2.20
C TRP A 29 9.01 20.51 1.08
N CYS A 30 8.94 19.18 1.14
CA CYS A 30 9.52 18.31 0.11
C CYS A 30 8.72 18.32 -1.20
N SER A 31 7.42 18.60 -1.15
CA SER A 31 6.51 18.66 -2.28
C SER A 31 5.33 19.58 -1.95
N ASP A 32 4.73 20.17 -2.96
CA ASP A 32 3.43 20.86 -2.88
C ASP A 32 2.24 19.87 -2.83
N HIS A 33 2.51 18.57 -2.93
CA HIS A 33 1.53 17.49 -2.80
C HIS A 33 1.83 16.62 -1.58
N PHE A 34 0.76 16.16 -0.91
CA PHE A 34 0.86 15.10 0.09
C PHE A 34 0.70 13.74 -0.58
N GLY A 35 1.49 12.76 -0.12
CA GLY A 35 1.45 11.40 -0.62
C GLY A 35 0.94 10.41 0.42
N LEU A 36 0.76 9.17 -0.04
CA LEU A 36 0.56 8.00 0.81
C LEU A 36 1.61 6.95 0.45
N THR A 37 2.15 6.29 1.47
CA THR A 37 2.84 5.02 1.32
C THR A 37 2.00 3.93 1.95
N ALA A 38 1.95 2.75 1.33
CA ALA A 38 1.22 1.61 1.86
C ALA A 38 2.04 0.34 1.72
N ASP A 39 2.16 -0.41 2.81
CA ASP A 39 2.71 -1.75 2.79
C ASP A 39 1.59 -2.73 2.45
N LEU A 40 1.87 -3.62 1.49
CA LEU A 40 0.91 -4.59 1.00
C LEU A 40 1.39 -6.01 1.32
N THR A 41 0.51 -6.82 1.91
CA THR A 41 0.79 -8.22 2.23
C THR A 41 -0.20 -9.15 1.52
N PRO A 42 0.16 -10.40 1.21
CA PRO A 42 -0.79 -11.37 0.69
C PRO A 42 -1.98 -11.53 1.64
N SER A 43 -3.18 -11.53 1.08
CA SER A 43 -4.38 -11.96 1.82
C SER A 43 -4.17 -13.40 2.28
N PRO A 44 -4.66 -13.79 3.47
CA PRO A 44 -4.67 -15.18 3.88
C PRO A 44 -5.30 -16.04 2.79
N THR A 45 -4.65 -17.14 2.41
CA THR A 45 -5.25 -18.13 1.50
C THR A 45 -6.49 -18.70 2.18
N VAL A 46 -7.67 -18.43 1.64
CA VAL A 46 -8.88 -19.16 2.01
C VAL A 46 -8.85 -20.46 1.23
N GLU A 47 -8.46 -21.56 1.87
CA GLU A 47 -8.63 -22.90 1.33
C GLU A 47 -10.14 -23.18 1.28
N PHE A 48 -10.74 -23.12 0.10
CA PHE A 48 -12.08 -23.66 -0.10
C PHE A 48 -11.96 -25.18 -0.16
N GLY A 49 -12.46 -25.85 0.88
CA GLY A 49 -12.55 -27.31 0.93
C GLY A 49 -13.50 -27.90 -0.10
#